data_AF-A0AAP0RIL3-F1
#
_entry.id   AF-A0AAP0RIL3-F1
#
_cell.length_a   1.000
_cell.length_b   1.000
_cell.length_c   1.000
_cell.angle_alpha   90.00
_cell.angle_beta   90.00
_cell.angle_gamma   90.00
#
_symmetry.space_group_name_H-M   'P 1'
#
loop_
_entity.id
_entity.type
_entity.pdbx_description
1 polymer ?
#
loop_
_entity_poly.entity_id
_entity_poly.type
_entity_poly.pdbx_seq_one_letter_code
_entity_poly.pdbx_strand_id
1 'polypeptide(L)'
;MAAANTTPPVDSSTSVSADEQAAKAVHKRYEGLVMVRTKAIKGKGAWYWAHLEPMLVHNHDTGLPKAVKLRCSLCDAVFSASNPSRTASEHLKRGTCPNFNSVVKPISSVSPSSACCCFATSAAASFFFAPPQSP
;
A
#
# COMPACT_ATOMS: atom_id res chain seq x y z
N MET A 1 51.49 0.82 -34.25
CA MET A 1 50.32 1.55 -33.70
C MET A 1 49.39 0.53 -33.04
N ALA A 2 48.84 0.91 -31.89
CA ALA A 2 48.09 0.09 -30.96
C ALA A 2 46.64 -0.17 -31.37
N ALA A 3 46.03 -1.24 -30.87
CA ALA A 3 44.81 -1.19 -30.04
C ALA A 3 44.38 -2.61 -29.63
N ALA A 4 44.40 -2.86 -28.31
CA ALA A 4 43.80 -4.01 -27.67
C ALA A 4 42.27 -3.85 -27.69
N ASN A 5 41.54 -4.87 -28.13
CA ASN A 5 40.09 -4.94 -27.96
C ASN A 5 39.77 -5.98 -26.87
N THR A 6 39.87 -5.52 -25.62
CA THR A 6 39.44 -6.26 -24.43
C THR A 6 37.93 -6.33 -24.42
N THR A 7 37.39 -7.53 -24.62
CA THR A 7 35.98 -7.85 -24.35
C THR A 7 35.80 -7.90 -22.82
N PRO A 8 34.85 -7.18 -22.20
CA PRO A 8 34.55 -7.38 -20.80
C PRO A 8 33.89 -8.77 -20.63
N PRO A 9 34.29 -9.58 -19.65
CA PRO A 9 33.54 -10.78 -19.27
C PRO A 9 32.17 -10.33 -18.77
N VAL A 10 31.13 -11.02 -19.25
CA VAL A 10 29.76 -10.83 -18.82
C VAL A 10 29.70 -11.05 -17.31
N ASP A 11 29.50 -9.97 -16.59
CA ASP A 11 29.28 -10.01 -15.16
C ASP A 11 27.87 -10.55 -14.92
N SER A 12 27.75 -11.86 -14.79
CA SER A 12 26.55 -12.51 -14.26
C SER A 12 26.63 -12.60 -12.72
N SER A 13 27.83 -12.49 -12.14
CA SER A 13 28.10 -12.71 -10.72
C SER A 13 27.79 -11.49 -9.82
N THR A 14 27.96 -10.25 -10.30
CA THR A 14 27.54 -9.04 -9.55
C THR A 14 26.02 -8.88 -9.57
N SER A 15 25.35 -9.32 -10.63
CA SER A 15 23.88 -9.22 -10.74
C SER A 15 23.14 -10.03 -9.66
N VAL A 16 23.64 -11.23 -9.31
CA VAL A 16 23.07 -12.07 -8.24
C VAL A 16 23.27 -11.44 -6.86
N SER A 17 24.46 -10.87 -6.59
CA SER A 17 24.75 -10.21 -5.32
C SER A 17 23.87 -8.97 -5.08
N ALA A 18 23.58 -8.20 -6.14
CA ALA A 18 22.67 -7.07 -6.08
C ALA A 18 21.21 -7.49 -5.81
N ASP A 19 20.75 -8.58 -6.44
CA ASP A 19 19.39 -9.11 -6.24
C ASP A 19 19.21 -9.67 -4.81
N GLU A 20 20.23 -10.29 -4.23
CA GLU A 20 20.22 -10.72 -2.82
C GLU A 20 20.14 -9.55 -1.83
N GLN A 21 20.84 -8.45 -2.10
CA GLN A 21 20.73 -7.24 -1.27
C GLN A 21 19.36 -6.59 -1.40
N ALA A 22 18.81 -6.53 -2.62
CA ALA A 22 17.46 -6.05 -2.87
C ALA A 22 16.42 -6.93 -2.15
N ALA A 23 16.57 -8.25 -2.22
CA ALA A 23 15.73 -9.22 -1.52
C ALA A 23 15.72 -9.00 0.00
N LYS A 24 16.90 -8.79 0.61
CA LYS A 24 17.01 -8.47 2.04
C LYS A 24 16.34 -7.13 2.39
N ALA A 25 16.47 -6.12 1.53
CA ALA A 25 15.81 -4.83 1.73
C ALA A 25 14.27 -4.94 1.63
N VAL A 26 13.76 -5.71 0.68
CA VAL A 26 12.33 -6.04 0.52
C VAL A 26 11.82 -6.78 1.76
N HIS A 27 12.56 -7.78 2.24
CA HIS A 27 12.22 -8.51 3.45
C HIS A 27 12.18 -7.60 4.68
N LYS A 28 13.16 -6.70 4.85
CA LYS A 28 13.15 -5.72 5.94
C LYS A 28 11.93 -4.80 5.92
N ARG A 29 11.46 -4.40 4.73
CA ARG A 29 10.21 -3.62 4.58
C ARG A 29 8.98 -4.45 4.95
N TYR A 30 8.95 -5.71 4.53
CA TYR A 30 7.88 -6.64 4.89
C TYR A 30 7.75 -6.78 6.40
N GLU A 31 8.86 -7.02 7.12
CA GLU A 31 8.89 -7.08 8.58
C GLU A 31 8.34 -5.79 9.23
N GLY A 32 8.73 -4.62 8.69
CA GLY A 32 8.19 -3.33 9.12
C GLY A 32 6.67 -3.24 9.00
N LEU A 33 6.11 -3.71 7.88
CA LEU A 33 4.67 -3.74 7.64
C LEU A 33 3.94 -4.76 8.53
N VAL A 34 4.55 -5.92 8.78
CA VAL A 34 4.03 -6.94 9.72
C VAL A 34 3.96 -6.36 11.14
N MET A 35 4.97 -5.60 11.56
CA MET A 35 4.94 -4.89 12.84
C MET A 35 3.82 -3.84 12.87
N VAL A 36 3.62 -3.07 11.81
CA VAL A 36 2.51 -2.09 11.72
C VAL A 36 1.16 -2.77 11.86
N ARG A 37 0.94 -3.88 11.14
CA ARG A 37 -0.28 -4.69 11.26
C ARG A 37 -0.48 -5.21 12.69
N THR A 38 0.57 -5.80 13.28
CA THR A 38 0.53 -6.35 14.64
C THR A 38 0.20 -5.26 15.67
N LYS A 39 0.80 -4.08 15.50
CA LYS A 39 0.53 -2.89 16.32
C LYS A 39 -0.93 -2.45 16.21
N ALA A 40 -1.48 -2.41 14.99
CA ALA A 40 -2.90 -2.09 14.76
C ALA A 40 -3.85 -3.12 15.38
N ILE A 41 -3.57 -4.42 15.24
CA ILE A 41 -4.35 -5.51 15.86
C ILE A 41 -4.36 -5.38 17.38
N LYS A 42 -3.21 -5.02 17.98
CA LYS A 42 -3.08 -4.76 19.43
C LYS A 42 -3.67 -3.43 19.89
N GLY A 43 -4.35 -2.68 19.02
CA GLY A 43 -4.95 -1.36 19.32
C GLY A 43 -3.94 -0.21 19.43
N LYS A 44 -2.68 -0.42 19.06
CA LYS A 44 -1.60 0.58 19.13
C LYS A 44 -1.25 1.09 17.74
N GLY A 45 -2.14 1.86 17.11
CA GLY A 45 -1.92 2.44 15.79
C GLY A 45 -3.22 2.65 15.02
N ALA A 46 -3.11 2.87 13.73
CA ALA A 46 -4.28 3.01 12.87
C ALA A 46 -5.00 1.65 12.72
N TRP A 47 -6.17 1.52 13.34
CA TRP A 47 -6.97 0.30 13.42
C TRP A 47 -7.22 -0.39 12.09
N TYR A 48 -7.42 0.38 11.01
CA TYR A 48 -7.71 -0.14 9.67
C TYR A 48 -6.57 -0.99 9.08
N TRP A 49 -5.33 -0.82 9.57
CA TRP A 49 -4.21 -1.67 9.16
C TRP A 49 -4.35 -3.14 9.57
N ALA A 50 -5.22 -3.46 10.53
CA ALA A 50 -5.52 -4.85 10.89
C ALA A 50 -6.06 -5.65 9.69
N HIS A 51 -6.75 -4.96 8.77
CA HIS A 51 -7.36 -5.56 7.58
C HIS A 51 -6.41 -5.65 6.38
N LEU A 52 -5.20 -5.10 6.47
CA LEU A 52 -4.18 -5.20 5.41
C LEU A 52 -3.15 -6.26 5.76
N GLU A 53 -2.95 -7.18 4.84
CA GLU A 53 -1.98 -8.27 4.96
C GLU A 53 -0.75 -7.96 4.10
N PRO A 54 0.44 -7.83 4.70
CA PRO A 54 1.68 -7.75 3.95
C PRO A 54 1.93 -9.09 3.24
N MET A 55 2.40 -9.03 2.00
CA MET A 55 2.78 -10.22 1.22
C MET A 55 4.06 -9.97 0.44
N LEU A 56 4.93 -10.97 0.41
CA LEU A 56 6.15 -10.98 -0.40
C LEU A 56 5.85 -11.57 -1.78
N VAL A 57 6.30 -10.88 -2.82
CA VAL A 57 6.20 -11.34 -4.20
C VAL A 57 7.59 -11.80 -4.63
N HIS A 58 7.68 -13.08 -4.99
CA HIS A 58 8.90 -13.73 -5.44
C HIS A 58 8.97 -13.69 -6.97
N ASN A 59 10.18 -13.59 -7.50
CA ASN A 59 10.43 -13.73 -8.93
C ASN A 59 10.39 -15.22 -9.32
N HIS A 60 9.77 -15.56 -10.45
CA HIS A 60 9.63 -16.96 -10.88
C HIS A 60 10.94 -17.52 -11.47
N ASP A 61 11.83 -16.63 -11.92
CA ASP A 61 13.13 -17.00 -12.51
C ASP A 61 14.23 -17.18 -11.45
N THR A 62 14.28 -16.31 -10.44
CA THR A 62 15.35 -16.32 -9.40
C THR A 62 14.89 -16.82 -8.03
N GLY A 63 13.58 -16.95 -7.79
CA GLY A 63 13.03 -17.34 -6.48
C GLY A 63 13.18 -16.29 -5.37
N LEU A 64 13.86 -15.17 -5.65
CA LEU A 64 14.13 -14.11 -4.68
C LEU A 64 12.94 -13.14 -4.54
N PRO A 65 12.70 -12.58 -3.34
CA PRO A 65 11.62 -11.62 -3.10
C PRO A 65 11.90 -10.28 -3.77
N LYS A 66 11.14 -9.98 -4.82
CA LYS A 66 11.30 -8.80 -5.68
C LYS A 66 10.56 -7.57 -5.15
N ALA A 67 9.43 -7.76 -4.47
CA ALA A 67 8.60 -6.65 -4.01
C ALA A 67 7.71 -7.05 -2.82
N VAL A 68 7.30 -6.05 -2.06
CA VAL A 68 6.25 -6.18 -1.04
C VAL A 68 4.94 -5.64 -1.59
N LYS A 69 3.86 -6.37 -1.38
CA LYS A 69 2.49 -5.95 -1.67
C LYS A 69 1.65 -5.97 -0.39
N LEU A 70 0.49 -5.35 -0.45
CA LEU A 70 -0.52 -5.37 0.60
C LEU A 70 -1.82 -5.92 0.02
N ARG A 71 -2.39 -6.92 0.68
CA ARG A 71 -3.70 -7.48 0.34
C ARG A 71 -4.74 -7.04 1.36
N CYS A 72 -5.89 -6.59 0.89
CA CYS A 72 -7.02 -6.33 1.76
C CYS A 72 -7.73 -7.64 2.09
N SER A 73 -7.81 -8.01 3.38
CA SER A 73 -8.53 -9.21 3.84
C SER A 73 -10.04 -9.18 3.62
N LEU A 74 -10.60 -8.01 3.29
CA LEU A 74 -12.05 -7.83 3.15
C LEU A 74 -12.54 -7.97 1.72
N CYS A 75 -11.71 -7.67 0.72
CA CYS A 75 -12.10 -7.73 -0.69
C CYS A 75 -11.01 -8.32 -1.58
N ASP A 76 -9.95 -8.88 -0.98
CA ASP A 76 -8.82 -9.52 -1.65
C ASP A 76 -8.03 -8.63 -2.63
N ALA A 77 -8.32 -7.33 -2.67
CA ALA A 77 -7.60 -6.40 -3.52
C ALA A 77 -6.13 -6.31 -3.10
N VAL A 78 -5.23 -6.38 -4.09
CA VAL A 78 -3.79 -6.36 -3.90
C VAL A 78 -3.20 -5.05 -4.41
N PHE A 79 -2.37 -4.42 -3.60
CA PHE A 79 -1.76 -3.13 -3.87
C PHE A 79 -0.24 -3.19 -3.69
N SER A 80 0.50 -2.30 -4.36
CA SER A 80 1.93 -2.16 -4.11
C SER A 80 2.19 -1.51 -2.75
N ALA A 81 3.21 -2.00 -2.04
CA ALA A 81 3.64 -1.40 -0.78
C ALA A 81 4.64 -0.24 -0.98
N SER A 82 4.70 0.35 -2.17
CA SER A 82 5.56 1.51 -2.46
C SER A 82 5.11 2.75 -1.70
N ASN A 83 3.79 2.90 -1.51
CA ASN A 83 3.22 4.02 -0.77
C ASN A 83 2.06 3.55 0.13
N PRO A 84 2.37 2.78 1.19
CA PRO A 84 1.38 1.95 1.85
C PRO A 84 0.39 2.78 2.70
N SER A 85 0.76 4.00 3.11
CA SER A 85 -0.17 4.93 3.78
C SER A 85 -1.28 5.43 2.85
N ARG A 86 -0.95 5.74 1.58
CA ARG A 86 -1.91 6.17 0.55
C ARG A 86 -2.89 5.04 0.28
N THR A 87 -2.37 3.84 0.02
CA THR A 87 -3.17 2.64 -0.21
C THR A 87 -4.15 2.38 0.93
N ALA A 88 -3.67 2.37 2.18
CA ALA A 88 -4.51 2.11 3.33
C ALA A 88 -5.59 3.18 3.52
N SER A 89 -5.25 4.46 3.34
CA SER A 89 -6.18 5.56 3.54
C SER A 89 -7.20 5.65 2.41
N GLU A 90 -6.81 5.45 1.16
CA GLU A 90 -7.77 5.46 0.05
C GLU A 90 -8.70 4.26 0.16
N HIS A 91 -8.15 3.06 0.25
CA HIS A 91 -8.96 1.84 0.21
C HIS A 91 -9.88 1.69 1.43
N LEU A 92 -9.36 1.96 2.63
CA LEU A 92 -10.10 1.73 3.87
C LEU A 92 -10.71 3.04 4.39
N LYS A 93 -9.89 4.08 4.64
CA LYS A 93 -10.36 5.33 5.28
C LYS A 93 -11.32 6.14 4.39
N ARG A 94 -11.11 6.23 3.08
CA ARG A 94 -12.04 6.84 2.11
C ARG A 94 -13.15 5.89 1.68
N GLY A 95 -13.05 4.60 1.98
CA GLY A 95 -14.11 3.63 1.72
C GLY A 95 -14.17 3.11 0.28
N THR A 96 -13.05 3.05 -0.46
CA THR A 96 -13.06 2.34 -1.77
C THR A 96 -13.24 0.83 -1.62
N CYS A 97 -13.05 0.28 -0.41
CA CYS A 97 -13.33 -1.12 -0.11
C CYS A 97 -14.84 -1.35 0.10
N PRO A 98 -15.50 -2.18 -0.73
CA PRO A 98 -16.95 -2.43 -0.62
C PRO A 98 -17.35 -3.12 0.69
N ASN A 99 -16.42 -3.87 1.30
CA ASN A 99 -16.68 -4.65 2.51
C ASN A 99 -16.25 -3.94 3.79
N PHE A 100 -15.43 -2.88 3.73
CA PHE A 100 -14.96 -2.16 4.93
C PHE A 100 -16.06 -1.31 5.57
N ASN A 101 -16.84 -0.58 4.76
CA ASN A 101 -17.97 0.21 5.26
C ASN A 101 -19.10 -0.71 5.77
N SER A 102 -19.23 -1.90 5.19
CA SER A 102 -20.20 -2.93 5.59
C SER A 102 -19.83 -3.68 6.88
N VAL A 103 -18.58 -3.60 7.36
CA VAL A 103 -18.17 -4.15 8.67
C VAL A 103 -18.50 -3.18 9.79
N VAL A 104 -18.55 -1.88 9.51
CA VAL A 104 -19.14 -0.86 10.39
C VAL A 104 -20.66 -0.87 10.24
N LYS A 105 -21.29 -2.05 10.37
CA LYS A 105 -22.74 -2.10 10.58
C LYS A 105 -23.01 -1.52 11.96
N PRO A 106 -23.83 -0.46 12.10
CA PRO A 106 -24.32 -0.09 13.41
C PRO A 106 -25.08 -1.30 13.97
N ILE A 107 -24.66 -1.76 15.14
CA ILE A 107 -25.45 -2.66 15.97
C ILE A 107 -26.65 -1.84 16.47
N SER A 108 -27.62 -1.62 15.61
CA SER A 108 -28.93 -1.08 15.95
C SER A 108 -29.94 -1.65 14.96
N SER A 109 -30.29 -2.91 15.15
CA SER A 109 -31.64 -3.36 14.83
C SER A 109 -32.58 -2.70 15.83
N VAL A 110 -32.93 -1.44 15.57
CA VAL A 110 -34.19 -0.82 16.01
C VAL A 110 -34.69 -0.04 14.80
N SER A 111 -35.90 -0.38 14.35
CA SER A 111 -36.54 0.12 13.13
C SER A 111 -36.46 1.64 12.98
N PRO A 112 -36.10 2.18 11.81
CA PRO A 112 -36.46 3.54 11.47
C PRO A 112 -37.92 3.52 11.02
N SER A 113 -38.85 3.82 11.94
CA SER A 113 -40.09 4.47 11.52
C SER A 113 -39.72 5.80 10.89
N SER A 114 -39.95 5.89 9.58
CA SER A 114 -40.38 7.08 8.85
C SER A 114 -39.80 8.43 9.25
N ALA A 115 -38.91 8.98 8.41
CA ALA A 115 -39.07 10.35 7.92
C ALA A 115 -38.03 10.68 6.84
N CYS A 116 -38.55 10.88 5.64
CA CYS A 116 -37.99 11.75 4.62
C CYS A 116 -37.71 13.14 5.21
N CYS A 117 -36.50 13.67 5.03
CA CYS A 117 -36.28 15.09 4.84
C CYS A 117 -34.92 15.35 4.18
N CYS A 118 -35.00 15.72 2.91
CA CYS A 118 -34.02 16.50 2.18
C CYS A 118 -33.62 17.77 2.95
N PHE A 119 -32.32 17.99 3.15
CA PHE A 119 -31.76 19.34 3.20
C PHE A 119 -30.41 19.37 2.48
N ALA A 120 -30.45 19.99 1.31
CA ALA A 120 -29.27 20.52 0.65
C ALA A 120 -28.80 21.78 1.39
N THR A 121 -27.49 21.94 1.60
CA THR A 121 -26.84 23.26 1.52
C THR A 121 -25.44 23.13 0.95
N SER A 122 -25.23 23.85 -0.16
CA SER A 122 -23.96 24.09 -0.84
C SER A 122 -22.94 24.78 0.07
N ALA A 123 -21.67 24.46 -0.13
CA ALA A 123 -20.60 25.46 -0.12
C ALA A 123 -19.42 24.95 -0.95
N ALA A 124 -19.24 25.55 -2.13
CA ALA A 124 -18.06 25.44 -2.95
C ALA A 124 -16.87 26.11 -2.26
N ALA A 125 -15.70 25.49 -2.29
CA ALA A 125 -14.43 26.18 -2.13
C ALA A 125 -13.34 25.42 -2.91
N SER A 126 -13.26 25.74 -4.19
CA SER A 126 -12.13 25.46 -5.06
C SER A 126 -10.94 26.29 -4.58
N PHE A 127 -9.93 25.68 -3.94
CA PHE A 127 -8.65 26.36 -3.76
C PHE A 127 -7.71 26.00 -4.90
N PHE A 128 -7.58 26.99 -5.77
CA PHE A 128 -6.70 27.06 -6.92
C PHE A 128 -5.23 26.89 -6.51
N PHE A 129 -4.54 26.15 -7.35
CA PHE A 129 -3.10 25.98 -7.42
C PHE A 129 -2.43 27.29 -7.89
N ALA A 130 -1.40 27.75 -7.19
CA ALA A 130 -0.52 28.83 -7.65
C ALA A 130 0.96 28.47 -7.39
N PRO A 131 1.81 28.39 -8.43
CA PRO A 131 3.26 28.27 -8.26
C PRO A 131 3.93 29.65 -8.11
N PRO A 132 4.97 29.80 -7.29
CA PRO A 132 5.79 31.03 -7.28
C PRO A 132 6.76 31.04 -8.47
N GLN A 133 6.73 32.14 -9.22
CA GLN A 133 7.71 32.48 -10.26
C GLN A 133 8.80 33.37 -9.63
N SER A 134 10.06 33.07 -9.95
CA SER A 134 11.27 33.77 -9.51
C SER A 134 11.58 35.02 -10.35
N PRO A 135 12.24 36.05 -9.80
CA PRO A 135 12.94 37.06 -10.60
C PRO A 135 14.26 36.52 -11.19
#